data_AF-A0A165G303-F1
#
_entry.id   AF-A0A165G303-F1
#
_cell.length_a   1.000
_cell.length_b   1.000
_cell.length_c   1.000
_cell.angle_alpha   90.00
_cell.angle_beta   90.00
_cell.angle_gamma   90.00
#
_symmetry.space_group_name_H-M   'P 1'
#
loop_
_entity.id
_entity.type
_entity.pdbx_description
1 polymer ?
#
loop_
_entity_poly.entity_id
_entity_poly.type
_entity_poly.pdbx_seq_one_letter_code
_entity_poly.pdbx_strand_id
1 'polypeptide(L)'
;MHGFAFVPRPFPPPSLADVPLEYVIDQLRRFAPHYWSKPETSDCTIVVPLGTGSSVGASPNVESTTMSPPSDGAFLSFGQQAEESPLRPAPCMVMQLHMDYLCAHSTLLRGLLSGASPFDLLASSSHSFASAQVPMSGNALPCPSILPSPPTRPSIYLPIPDPASFRMLVHYIYFGSTEFIEDALDEGKLSWEGLARNAEYLGMGSEIKVFLGHWYTRWMRGRAPGGYDSDSENEHEAEDGSGDELEMPMQDISAATSPTVFDPDEMYYRADDEDEDFKKVHEAPRGRQRTTRRLGHATSDPGLSSSCQQVLKRAPRGRSK
;
A
#
# COMPACT_ATOMS: atom_id res chain seq x y z
N MET A 1 7.35 33.07 -17.64
CA MET A 1 7.53 32.53 -16.27
C MET A 1 7.98 31.09 -16.41
N HIS A 2 9.27 30.82 -16.21
CA HIS A 2 9.79 29.45 -16.33
C HIS A 2 9.40 28.70 -15.06
N GLY A 3 8.30 27.95 -15.12
CA GLY A 3 7.99 26.96 -14.10
C GLY A 3 9.13 25.94 -14.11
N PHE A 4 9.91 25.88 -13.05
CA PHE A 4 10.95 24.86 -12.92
C PHE A 4 10.24 23.49 -12.92
N ALA A 5 10.41 22.75 -14.01
CA ALA A 5 9.90 21.39 -14.11
C ALA A 5 10.67 20.49 -13.14
N PHE A 6 9.96 19.56 -12.49
CA PHE A 6 10.57 18.48 -11.75
C PHE A 6 11.54 17.72 -12.65
N VAL A 7 12.73 17.40 -12.13
CA VAL A 7 13.73 16.60 -12.85
C VAL A 7 13.55 15.14 -12.41
N PRO A 8 13.11 14.24 -13.31
CA PRO A 8 12.94 12.84 -12.97
C PRO A 8 14.24 12.22 -12.43
N ARG A 9 14.11 11.39 -11.40
CA ARG A 9 15.24 10.70 -10.77
C ARG A 9 14.99 9.20 -10.84
N PRO A 10 15.80 8.43 -11.58
CA PRO A 10 15.66 6.98 -11.63
C PRO A 10 15.94 6.39 -10.25
N PHE A 11 15.24 5.31 -9.92
CA PHE A 11 15.47 4.54 -8.71
C PHE A 11 15.65 3.05 -9.03
N PRO A 12 16.69 2.37 -8.50
CA PRO A 12 17.74 2.95 -7.65
C PRO A 12 18.63 3.95 -8.43
N PRO A 13 19.32 4.88 -7.74
CA PRO A 13 20.31 5.74 -8.39
C PRO A 13 21.36 4.90 -9.15
N PRO A 14 21.95 5.39 -10.26
CA PRO A 14 22.90 4.61 -11.06
C PRO A 14 24.10 4.07 -10.28
N SER A 15 24.50 4.75 -9.20
CA SER A 15 25.56 4.30 -8.29
C SER A 15 25.22 3.03 -7.50
N LEU A 16 23.95 2.62 -7.49
CA LEU A 16 23.44 1.44 -6.82
C LEU A 16 22.81 0.42 -7.80
N ALA A 17 23.09 0.54 -9.11
CA ALA A 17 22.48 -0.30 -10.14
C ALA A 17 22.75 -1.80 -9.95
N ASP A 18 23.93 -2.16 -9.46
CA ASP A 18 24.34 -3.56 -9.23
C ASP A 18 24.04 -4.06 -7.81
N VAL A 19 23.36 -3.24 -6.99
CA VAL A 19 23.03 -3.58 -5.61
C VAL A 19 21.62 -4.18 -5.57
N PRO A 20 21.43 -5.39 -4.98
CA PRO A 20 20.11 -5.97 -4.84
C PRO A 20 19.11 -5.02 -4.17
N LEU A 21 17.89 -4.93 -4.70
CA LEU A 21 16.88 -4.00 -4.23
C LEU A 21 16.52 -4.25 -2.76
N GLU A 22 16.50 -5.53 -2.36
CA GLU A 22 16.22 -5.99 -1.01
C GLU A 22 17.26 -5.43 -0.03
N TYR A 23 18.53 -5.41 -0.43
CA TYR A 23 19.59 -4.81 0.37
C TYR A 23 19.40 -3.30 0.52
N VAL A 24 19.00 -2.60 -0.54
CA VAL A 24 18.69 -1.15 -0.48
C VAL A 24 17.53 -0.88 0.47
N ILE A 25 16.45 -1.67 0.38
CA ILE A 25 15.30 -1.60 1.28
C ILE A 25 15.73 -1.80 2.74
N ASP A 26 16.55 -2.82 3.01
CA ASP A 26 17.05 -3.10 4.35
C ASP A 26 17.90 -1.95 4.91
N GLN A 27 18.75 -1.34 4.09
CA GLN A 27 19.50 -0.15 4.51
C GLN A 27 18.55 1.01 4.82
N LEU A 28 17.58 1.29 3.96
CA LEU A 28 16.59 2.34 4.19
C LEU A 28 15.85 2.10 5.51
N ARG A 29 15.36 0.88 5.78
CA ARG A 29 14.67 0.55 7.03
C ARG A 29 15.56 0.75 8.27
N ARG A 30 16.87 0.45 8.20
CA ARG A 30 17.82 0.75 9.30
C ARG A 30 17.95 2.24 9.59
N PHE A 31 17.84 3.08 8.56
CA PHE A 31 17.90 4.53 8.71
C PHE A 31 16.58 5.18 9.13
N ALA A 32 15.45 4.49 8.98
CA ALA A 32 14.11 5.05 9.24
C ALA A 32 13.95 5.80 10.58
N PRO A 33 14.49 5.33 11.73
CA PRO A 33 14.40 6.07 13.00
C PRO A 33 15.00 7.48 12.95
N HIS A 34 15.97 7.72 12.05
CA HIS A 34 16.63 9.01 11.91
C HIS A 34 15.83 10.03 11.10
N TYR A 35 14.92 9.56 10.24
CA TYR A 35 14.20 10.36 9.24
C TYR A 35 12.70 10.46 9.51
N TRP A 36 12.08 9.45 10.13
CA TRP A 36 10.62 9.35 10.29
C TRP A 36 9.97 10.58 10.96
N SER A 37 10.61 11.13 11.99
CA SER A 37 10.08 12.26 12.78
C SER A 37 10.58 13.63 12.30
N LYS A 38 11.27 13.70 11.15
CA LYS A 38 11.92 14.92 10.65
C LYS A 38 11.34 15.32 9.30
N PRO A 39 10.18 15.99 9.27
CA PRO A 39 9.62 16.50 8.01
C PRO A 39 10.58 17.43 7.26
N GLU A 40 11.54 18.07 7.95
CA GLU A 40 12.54 18.95 7.36
C GLU A 40 13.51 18.21 6.41
N THR A 41 13.68 16.90 6.58
CA THR A 41 14.52 16.08 5.69
C THR A 41 13.74 15.49 4.52
N SER A 42 12.40 15.67 4.50
CA SER A 42 11.55 15.16 3.42
C SER A 42 11.84 15.85 2.09
N ASP A 43 11.94 15.04 1.04
CA ASP A 43 12.14 15.51 -0.33
C ASP A 43 10.94 15.20 -1.25
N CYS A 44 9.80 14.81 -0.67
CA CYS A 44 8.54 14.63 -1.39
C CYS A 44 7.34 15.05 -0.53
N THR A 45 6.28 15.55 -1.18
CA THR A 45 4.98 15.79 -0.53
C THR A 45 3.91 14.96 -1.24
N ILE A 46 3.18 14.12 -0.50
CA ILE A 46 2.03 13.36 -1.00
C ILE A 46 0.74 14.04 -0.55
N VAL A 47 -0.17 14.25 -1.50
CA VAL A 47 -1.50 14.81 -1.29
C VAL A 47 -2.52 13.74 -1.63
N VAL A 48 -3.14 13.18 -0.61
CA VAL A 48 -4.21 12.18 -0.75
C VAL A 48 -5.57 12.87 -0.59
N PRO A 49 -6.48 12.80 -1.57
CA PRO A 49 -7.84 13.28 -1.39
C PRO A 49 -8.58 12.41 -0.37
N LEU A 50 -9.13 13.04 0.66
CA LEU A 50 -10.08 12.40 1.56
C LEU A 50 -11.44 12.65 0.92
N GLY A 51 -11.98 11.66 0.22
CA GLY A 51 -13.25 11.80 -0.49
C GLY A 51 -14.25 12.54 0.40
N THR A 52 -14.75 13.69 -0.06
CA THR A 52 -15.90 14.32 0.58
C THR A 52 -16.99 13.29 0.41
N GLY A 53 -17.32 12.56 1.47
CA GLY A 53 -18.35 11.55 1.42
C GLY A 53 -19.51 12.13 0.63
N SER A 54 -19.79 11.55 -0.54
CA SER A 54 -21.05 11.81 -1.21
C SER A 54 -22.06 11.40 -0.17
N SER A 55 -22.65 12.40 0.47
CA SER A 55 -23.77 12.29 1.38
C SER A 55 -24.94 11.80 0.52
N VAL A 56 -24.88 10.53 0.11
CA VAL A 56 -26.00 9.81 -0.45
C VAL A 56 -26.89 9.48 0.73
N GLY A 57 -27.95 10.28 0.91
CA GLY A 57 -29.14 9.86 1.65
C GLY A 57 -29.26 10.37 3.09
N ALA A 58 -29.71 11.61 3.24
CA ALA A 58 -30.65 11.97 4.31
C ALA A 58 -31.69 12.95 3.75
N SER A 59 -32.54 12.43 2.87
CA SER A 59 -33.85 13.02 2.62
C SER A 59 -34.84 12.34 3.55
N PRO A 60 -35.35 12.96 4.61
CA PRO A 60 -36.67 12.63 5.10
C PRO A 60 -37.66 13.36 4.19
N ASN A 61 -38.29 12.57 3.33
CA ASN A 61 -39.53 12.91 2.67
C ASN A 61 -40.55 13.33 3.74
N VAL A 62 -40.76 14.64 3.92
CA VAL A 62 -41.96 15.15 4.59
C VAL A 62 -42.83 15.69 3.48
N GLU A 63 -43.79 14.86 3.06
CA GLU A 63 -44.94 15.29 2.30
C GLU A 63 -45.60 16.46 3.04
N SER A 64 -45.55 17.64 2.43
CA SER A 64 -46.43 18.74 2.81
C SER A 64 -47.00 19.32 1.54
N THR A 65 -48.15 18.75 1.18
CA THR A 65 -49.18 19.31 0.33
C THR A 65 -49.34 20.80 0.62
N THR A 66 -48.99 21.67 -0.32
CA THR A 66 -49.54 23.02 -0.39
C THR A 66 -49.67 23.42 -1.85
N MET A 67 -50.91 23.45 -2.31
CA MET A 67 -51.28 23.98 -3.62
C MET A 67 -51.00 25.48 -3.70
N SER A 68 -50.48 25.95 -4.84
CA SER A 68 -50.58 27.32 -5.32
C SER A 68 -50.20 27.42 -6.83
N PRO A 69 -50.71 28.44 -7.55
CA PRO A 69 -51.18 28.34 -8.94
C PRO A 69 -50.15 28.78 -10.01
N PRO A 70 -50.45 28.60 -11.32
CA PRO A 70 -49.55 28.99 -12.40
C PRO A 70 -49.67 30.48 -12.72
N SER A 71 -48.53 31.15 -12.88
CA SER A 71 -48.44 32.46 -13.52
C SER A 71 -47.37 32.42 -14.59
N ASP A 72 -47.83 32.64 -15.83
CA ASP A 72 -47.04 32.93 -17.01
C ASP A 72 -46.13 34.14 -16.80
N GLY A 73 -44.92 34.07 -17.33
CA GLY A 73 -43.97 35.18 -17.28
C GLY A 73 -42.63 34.82 -17.90
N ALA A 74 -42.58 34.85 -19.23
CA ALA A 74 -41.34 34.83 -19.99
C ALA A 74 -40.41 35.98 -19.56
N PHE A 75 -39.17 35.68 -19.21
CA PHE A 75 -38.08 36.66 -19.22
C PHE A 75 -36.76 35.99 -19.59
N LEU A 76 -36.18 36.47 -20.68
CA LEU A 76 -34.84 36.15 -21.14
C LEU A 76 -33.82 36.76 -20.16
N SER A 77 -33.21 35.94 -19.31
CA SER A 77 -32.01 36.32 -18.55
C SER A 77 -30.76 35.83 -19.28
N PHE A 78 -30.21 36.72 -20.11
CA PHE A 78 -28.81 36.69 -20.48
C PHE A 78 -27.97 37.17 -19.29
N GLY A 79 -26.96 36.38 -18.90
CA GLY A 79 -25.90 36.84 -17.99
C GLY A 79 -25.79 36.08 -16.67
N GLN A 80 -25.53 34.76 -16.70
CA GLN A 80 -24.76 34.14 -15.62
C GLN A 80 -23.28 34.36 -15.92
N GLN A 81 -22.73 35.47 -15.40
CA GLN A 81 -21.32 35.43 -15.00
C GLN A 81 -21.22 34.34 -13.94
N ALA A 82 -20.49 33.27 -14.26
CA ALA A 82 -20.07 32.29 -13.29
C ALA A 82 -19.20 33.02 -12.27
N GLU A 83 -19.85 33.51 -11.20
CA GLU A 83 -19.20 33.88 -9.97
C GLU A 83 -18.46 32.61 -9.52
N GLU A 84 -17.14 32.62 -9.70
CA GLU A 84 -16.20 31.58 -9.27
C GLU A 84 -16.29 31.52 -7.75
N SER A 85 -17.33 30.85 -7.26
CA SER A 85 -17.55 30.59 -5.84
C SER A 85 -16.27 29.92 -5.36
N PRO A 86 -15.56 30.44 -4.34
CA PRO A 86 -14.30 29.87 -3.90
C PRO A 86 -14.59 28.47 -3.37
N LEU A 87 -14.44 27.48 -4.27
CA LEU A 87 -14.66 26.08 -4.02
C LEU A 87 -13.76 25.75 -2.84
N ARG A 88 -14.39 25.46 -1.69
CA ARG A 88 -13.63 25.10 -0.49
C ARG A 88 -12.71 23.95 -0.87
N PRO A 89 -11.40 24.03 -0.56
CA PRO A 89 -10.48 22.95 -0.87
C PRO A 89 -11.04 21.64 -0.30
N ALA A 90 -11.19 20.63 -1.16
CA ALA A 90 -11.63 19.32 -0.70
C ALA A 90 -10.68 18.83 0.42
N PRO A 91 -11.19 18.19 1.48
CA PRO A 91 -10.36 17.65 2.54
C PRO A 91 -9.28 16.73 1.95
N CYS A 92 -8.04 16.94 2.36
CA CYS A 92 -6.92 16.14 1.91
C CYS A 92 -6.00 15.80 3.08
N MET A 93 -5.39 14.62 3.01
CA MET A 93 -4.28 14.23 3.85
C MET A 93 -2.99 14.61 3.13
N VAL A 94 -2.17 15.44 3.77
CA VAL A 94 -0.88 15.88 3.23
C VAL A 94 0.23 15.27 4.07
N MET A 95 1.16 14.58 3.43
CA MET A 95 2.29 13.91 4.09
C MET A 95 3.61 14.35 3.46
N GLN A 96 4.60 14.62 4.31
CA GLN A 96 5.97 14.93 3.91
C GLN A 96 6.81 13.66 4.07
N LEU A 97 7.32 13.12 2.96
CA LEU A 97 7.94 11.80 2.89
C LEU A 97 9.25 11.85 2.08
N HIS A 98 10.00 10.75 2.11
CA HIS A 98 11.28 10.62 1.41
C HIS A 98 11.08 9.79 0.13
N MET A 99 11.57 10.29 -1.01
CA MET A 99 11.41 9.67 -2.32
C MET A 99 12.00 8.26 -2.35
N ASP A 100 13.18 8.06 -1.76
CA ASP A 100 13.85 6.75 -1.81
C ASP A 100 13.02 5.65 -1.15
N TYR A 101 12.36 5.95 -0.03
CA TYR A 101 11.45 5.00 0.63
C TYR A 101 10.22 4.70 -0.24
N LEU A 102 9.62 5.72 -0.85
CA LEU A 102 8.47 5.54 -1.72
C LEU A 102 8.82 4.72 -2.97
N CYS A 103 9.90 5.07 -3.66
CA CYS A 103 10.35 4.41 -4.87
C CYS A 103 10.82 2.97 -4.61
N ALA A 104 11.46 2.70 -3.46
CA ALA A 104 11.87 1.35 -3.10
C ALA A 104 10.69 0.38 -2.99
N HIS A 105 9.55 0.86 -2.47
CA HIS A 105 8.42 0.01 -2.11
C HIS A 105 7.20 0.11 -3.04
N SER A 106 7.13 1.09 -3.94
CA SER A 106 6.01 1.29 -4.87
C SER A 106 6.51 1.41 -6.30
N THR A 107 6.10 0.48 -7.16
CA THR A 107 6.42 0.56 -8.60
C THR A 107 5.69 1.72 -9.28
N LEU A 108 4.47 2.07 -8.83
CA LEU A 108 3.73 3.23 -9.32
C LEU A 108 4.50 4.53 -9.06
N LEU A 109 4.91 4.77 -7.81
CA LEU A 109 5.62 6.00 -7.44
C LEU A 109 7.01 6.04 -8.06
N ARG A 110 7.70 4.90 -8.14
CA ARG A 110 8.97 4.76 -8.86
C ARG A 110 8.84 5.19 -10.32
N GLY A 111 7.83 4.67 -11.03
CA GLY A 111 7.57 5.02 -12.43
C GLY A 111 7.25 6.50 -12.58
N LEU A 112 6.34 7.02 -11.74
CA LEU A 112 5.91 8.43 -11.80
C LEU A 112 7.08 9.40 -11.56
N LEU A 113 7.91 9.13 -10.55
CA LEU A 113 9.08 9.95 -10.20
C LEU A 113 10.25 9.75 -11.19
N SER A 114 10.25 8.67 -11.96
CA SER A 114 11.16 8.45 -13.09
C SER A 114 10.66 9.09 -14.39
N GLY A 115 9.49 9.74 -14.39
CA GLY A 115 8.94 10.45 -15.53
C GLY A 115 8.05 9.62 -16.45
N ALA A 116 7.66 8.41 -16.04
CA ALA A 116 6.69 7.60 -16.78
C ALA A 116 5.30 8.23 -16.72
N SER A 117 4.52 8.04 -17.79
CA SER A 117 3.13 8.49 -17.85
C SER A 117 2.26 7.73 -16.84
N PRO A 118 1.41 8.41 -16.05
CA PRO A 118 0.48 7.74 -15.14
C PRO A 118 -0.42 6.70 -15.81
N PHE A 119 -0.81 6.96 -17.07
CA PHE A 119 -1.70 6.08 -17.82
C PHE A 119 -1.04 4.74 -18.17
N ASP A 120 0.23 4.76 -18.54
CA ASP A 120 0.99 3.55 -18.90
C ASP A 120 1.24 2.66 -17.68
N LEU A 121 1.47 3.29 -16.52
CA LEU A 121 1.70 2.59 -15.25
C LEU A 121 0.43 1.87 -14.75
N LEU A 122 -0.74 2.51 -14.88
CA LEU A 122 -2.02 1.93 -14.46
C LEU A 122 -2.49 0.81 -15.41
N ALA A 123 -2.25 0.96 -16.72
CA ALA A 123 -2.53 -0.09 -17.69
C ALA A 123 -1.72 -1.36 -17.39
N SER A 124 -0.42 -1.19 -17.09
CA SER A 124 0.50 -2.30 -16.77
C SER A 124 0.07 -3.10 -15.53
N SER A 125 -0.48 -2.45 -14.51
CA SER A 125 -0.95 -3.11 -13.28
C SER A 125 -2.22 -3.95 -13.51
N SER A 126 -3.06 -3.54 -14.47
CA SER A 126 -4.38 -4.16 -14.72
C SER A 126 -4.30 -5.49 -15.49
N HIS A 127 -3.16 -5.82 -16.09
CA HIS A 127 -3.01 -7.04 -16.90
C HIS A 127 -2.90 -8.34 -16.08
N SER A 128 -2.85 -8.28 -14.75
CA SER A 128 -2.79 -9.49 -13.90
C SER A 128 -4.15 -10.16 -13.65
N PHE A 129 -5.27 -9.50 -14.01
CA PHE A 129 -6.63 -10.01 -13.76
C PHE A 129 -7.62 -9.57 -14.85
N ALA A 130 -7.41 -9.95 -16.12
CA ALA A 130 -8.43 -9.71 -17.14
C ALA A 130 -8.42 -10.74 -18.27
N SER A 131 -9.12 -11.86 -18.03
CA SER A 131 -10.06 -12.40 -19.01
C SER A 131 -11.44 -11.84 -18.66
N ALA A 132 -12.18 -11.37 -19.67
CA ALA A 132 -13.50 -10.71 -19.62
C ALA A 132 -13.52 -9.20 -19.30
N GLN A 133 -13.31 -8.39 -20.33
CA GLN A 133 -13.69 -6.97 -20.35
C GLN A 133 -15.20 -6.81 -20.59
N VAL A 134 -15.89 -6.12 -19.69
CA VAL A 134 -17.15 -5.42 -19.98
C VAL A 134 -16.90 -3.93 -19.73
N PRO A 135 -17.22 -3.03 -20.67
CA PRO A 135 -17.02 -1.59 -20.50
C PRO A 135 -18.18 -1.03 -19.67
N MET A 136 -18.06 -1.06 -18.33
CA MET A 136 -18.97 -0.31 -17.48
C MET A 136 -18.46 1.12 -17.33
N SER A 137 -19.14 2.05 -18.00
CA SER A 137 -19.10 3.48 -17.70
C SER A 137 -19.43 3.70 -16.22
N GLY A 138 -18.46 4.09 -15.41
CA GLY A 138 -18.71 4.47 -14.02
C GLY A 138 -17.42 4.65 -13.24
N ASN A 139 -17.04 5.91 -13.00
CA ASN A 139 -15.96 6.34 -12.12
C ASN A 139 -14.57 5.80 -12.47
N ALA A 140 -13.98 6.33 -13.56
CA ALA A 140 -12.53 6.28 -13.70
C ALA A 140 -11.91 6.89 -12.43
N LEU A 141 -11.13 6.08 -11.70
CA LEU A 141 -10.39 6.58 -10.55
C LEU A 141 -9.52 7.76 -11.01
N PRO A 142 -9.40 8.84 -10.22
CA PRO A 142 -8.54 9.93 -10.58
C PRO A 142 -7.12 9.40 -10.84
N CYS A 143 -6.42 9.96 -11.83
CA CYS A 143 -5.06 9.50 -12.13
C CYS A 143 -4.05 10.17 -11.18
N PRO A 144 -3.02 9.43 -10.72
CA PRO A 144 -1.95 10.04 -9.96
C PRO A 144 -1.21 11.06 -10.82
N SER A 145 -0.85 12.20 -10.24
CA SER A 145 -0.23 13.30 -11.00
C SER A 145 0.76 14.08 -10.16
N ILE A 146 1.82 14.59 -10.81
CA ILE A 146 2.76 15.50 -10.19
C ILE A 146 2.18 16.92 -10.27
N LEU A 147 2.04 17.56 -9.12
CA LEU A 147 1.56 18.93 -8.98
C LEU A 147 2.71 19.93 -9.23
N PRO A 148 2.40 21.16 -9.68
CA PRO A 148 3.40 22.22 -9.79
C PRO A 148 4.12 22.45 -8.44
N SER A 149 5.42 22.18 -8.40
CA SER A 149 6.22 22.16 -7.18
C SER A 149 7.69 22.51 -7.48
N PRO A 150 8.50 22.88 -6.46
CA PRO A 150 9.92 23.13 -6.65
C PRO A 150 10.66 21.89 -7.21
N PRO A 151 11.72 22.07 -8.00
CA PRO A 151 12.41 20.95 -8.67
C PRO A 151 13.04 19.95 -7.69
N THR A 152 13.31 20.38 -6.46
CA THR A 152 13.92 19.56 -5.41
C THR A 152 12.92 18.79 -4.55
N ARG A 153 11.63 19.15 -4.59
CA ARG A 153 10.62 18.57 -3.69
C ARG A 153 9.28 18.40 -4.43
N PRO A 154 9.12 17.34 -5.24
CA PRO A 154 7.87 17.10 -5.96
C PRO A 154 6.70 16.94 -5.00
N SER A 155 5.58 17.56 -5.37
CA SER A 155 4.27 17.32 -4.75
C SER A 155 3.46 16.38 -5.64
N ILE A 156 2.98 15.27 -5.11
CA ILE A 156 2.23 14.25 -5.87
C ILE A 156 0.80 14.22 -5.36
N TYR A 157 -0.15 14.40 -6.27
CA TYR A 157 -1.55 14.07 -6.03
C TYR A 157 -1.74 12.56 -6.21
N LEU A 158 -2.15 11.87 -5.15
CA LEU A 158 -2.22 10.42 -5.09
C LEU A 158 -3.63 9.96 -4.65
N PRO A 159 -4.53 9.73 -5.63
CA PRO A 159 -5.89 9.27 -5.37
C PRO A 159 -5.90 7.76 -5.09
N ILE A 160 -5.82 7.41 -3.81
CA ILE A 160 -5.81 6.02 -3.36
C ILE A 160 -7.22 5.49 -3.06
N PRO A 161 -7.48 4.19 -3.30
CA PRO A 161 -8.76 3.53 -3.01
C PRO A 161 -9.27 3.70 -1.57
N ASP A 162 -8.37 3.60 -0.58
CA ASP A 162 -8.72 3.75 0.84
C ASP A 162 -7.75 4.71 1.55
N PRO A 163 -8.10 5.99 1.70
CA PRO A 163 -7.23 6.95 2.36
C PRO A 163 -6.87 6.64 3.82
N ALA A 164 -7.71 5.90 4.54
CA ALA A 164 -7.50 5.62 5.96
C ALA A 164 -6.31 4.67 6.19
N SER A 165 -6.14 3.67 5.33
CA SER A 165 -5.07 2.67 5.47
C SER A 165 -3.68 3.14 5.01
N PHE A 166 -3.60 4.21 4.22
CA PHE A 166 -2.32 4.67 3.66
C PHE A 166 -1.29 5.09 4.70
N ARG A 167 -1.73 5.68 5.82
CA ARG A 167 -0.81 6.04 6.90
C ARG A 167 -0.10 4.81 7.48
N MET A 168 -0.78 3.67 7.55
CA MET A 168 -0.17 2.41 8.01
C MET A 168 0.76 1.82 6.94
N LEU A 169 0.42 1.92 5.66
CA LEU A 169 1.33 1.53 4.57
C LEU A 169 2.62 2.36 4.59
N VAL A 170 2.52 3.67 4.81
CA VAL A 170 3.68 4.55 4.97
C VAL A 170 4.53 4.11 6.17
N HIS A 171 3.91 3.74 7.29
CA HIS A 171 4.66 3.20 8.43
C HIS A 171 5.40 1.89 8.06
N TYR A 172 4.72 0.95 7.39
CA TYR A 172 5.31 -0.29 6.90
C TYR A 172 6.48 -0.04 5.93
N ILE A 173 6.37 0.95 5.04
CA ILE A 173 7.44 1.35 4.12
C ILE A 173 8.71 1.74 4.89
N TYR A 174 8.58 2.50 5.98
CA TYR A 174 9.74 2.94 6.76
C TYR A 174 10.31 1.84 7.64
N PHE A 175 9.47 1.07 8.33
CA PHE A 175 9.94 0.18 9.40
C PHE A 175 9.92 -1.30 9.02
N GLY A 176 9.26 -1.68 7.93
CA GLY A 176 9.05 -3.08 7.55
C GLY A 176 8.13 -3.88 8.47
N SER A 177 7.68 -3.30 9.59
CA SER A 177 6.81 -3.96 10.55
C SER A 177 5.36 -3.91 10.09
N THR A 178 4.69 -5.06 10.17
CA THR A 178 3.26 -5.25 9.91
C THR A 178 2.42 -5.26 11.19
N GLU A 179 3.03 -5.14 12.38
CA GLU A 179 2.33 -5.24 13.68
C GLU A 179 1.20 -4.21 13.80
N PHE A 180 1.48 -2.95 13.46
CA PHE A 180 0.46 -1.89 13.49
C PHE A 180 -0.66 -2.09 12.48
N ILE A 181 -0.37 -2.76 11.36
CA ILE A 181 -1.39 -3.10 10.37
C ILE A 181 -2.28 -4.22 10.92
N GLU A 182 -1.67 -5.25 11.48
CA GLU A 182 -2.36 -6.39 12.09
C GLU A 182 -3.29 -5.93 13.23
N ASP A 183 -2.78 -5.14 14.17
CA ASP A 183 -3.58 -4.57 15.27
C ASP A 183 -4.76 -3.76 14.75
N ALA A 184 -4.53 -2.88 13.75
CA ALA A 184 -5.59 -2.04 13.20
C ALA A 184 -6.64 -2.84 12.41
N LEU A 185 -6.26 -3.96 11.79
CA LEU A 185 -7.18 -4.89 11.14
C LEU A 185 -7.98 -5.70 12.17
N ASP A 186 -7.33 -6.19 13.22
CA ASP A 186 -7.98 -6.96 14.29
C ASP A 186 -8.97 -6.10 15.09
N GLU A 187 -8.66 -4.81 15.30
CA GLU A 187 -9.57 -3.83 15.89
C GLU A 187 -10.68 -3.35 14.95
N GLY A 188 -10.63 -3.69 13.65
CA GLY A 188 -11.59 -3.24 12.64
C GLY A 188 -11.50 -1.74 12.31
N LYS A 189 -10.38 -1.07 12.65
CA LYS A 189 -10.12 0.33 12.29
C LYS A 189 -9.80 0.47 10.80
N LEU A 190 -9.25 -0.59 10.19
CA LEU A 190 -8.97 -0.65 8.76
C LEU A 190 -9.78 -1.75 8.08
N SER A 191 -10.14 -1.51 6.82
CA SER A 191 -10.67 -2.54 5.95
C SER A 191 -9.52 -3.30 5.29
N TRP A 192 -9.53 -4.63 5.41
CA TRP A 192 -8.60 -5.49 4.67
C TRP A 192 -8.67 -5.25 3.16
N GLU A 193 -9.89 -5.13 2.61
CA GLU A 193 -10.12 -4.89 1.19
C GLU A 193 -9.53 -3.55 0.74
N GLY A 194 -9.70 -2.49 1.54
CA GLY A 194 -9.13 -1.17 1.26
C GLY A 194 -7.61 -1.19 1.23
N LEU A 195 -7.01 -1.88 2.21
CA LEU A 195 -5.56 -2.04 2.31
C LEU A 195 -4.98 -2.89 1.16
N ALA A 196 -5.64 -4.00 0.80
CA ALA A 196 -5.26 -4.83 -0.34
C ALA A 196 -5.32 -4.06 -1.66
N ARG A 197 -6.41 -3.31 -1.90
CA ARG A 197 -6.55 -2.44 -3.07
C ARG A 197 -5.48 -1.35 -3.12
N ASN A 198 -5.13 -0.75 -1.99
CA ASN A 198 -4.03 0.21 -1.93
C ASN A 198 -2.68 -0.44 -2.27
N ALA A 199 -2.41 -1.64 -1.73
CA ALA A 199 -1.17 -2.37 -2.02
C ALA A 199 -1.04 -2.74 -3.51
N GLU A 200 -2.16 -3.12 -4.15
CA GLU A 200 -2.23 -3.36 -5.58
C GLU A 200 -2.07 -2.07 -6.39
N TYR A 201 -2.83 -1.02 -6.04
CA TYR A 201 -2.80 0.28 -6.70
C TYR A 201 -1.40 0.90 -6.70
N LEU A 202 -0.71 0.85 -5.55
CA LEU A 202 0.66 1.37 -5.43
C LEU A 202 1.70 0.45 -6.05
N GLY A 203 1.32 -0.77 -6.46
CA GLY A 203 2.25 -1.78 -6.94
C GLY A 203 3.29 -2.14 -5.88
N MET A 204 2.83 -2.44 -4.67
CA MET A 204 3.70 -2.84 -3.56
C MET A 204 4.24 -4.26 -3.75
N GLY A 205 5.38 -4.52 -3.11
CA GLY A 205 6.08 -5.80 -3.14
C GLY A 205 5.25 -6.98 -2.62
N SER A 206 5.73 -8.20 -2.88
CA SER A 206 5.06 -9.45 -2.48
C SER A 206 4.96 -9.61 -0.97
N GLU A 207 5.93 -9.11 -0.19
CA GLU A 207 5.97 -9.22 1.29
C GLU A 207 4.65 -8.79 1.94
N ILE A 208 4.17 -7.59 1.64
CA ILE A 208 2.92 -7.08 2.23
C ILE A 208 1.70 -7.87 1.73
N LYS A 209 1.70 -8.31 0.47
CA LYS A 209 0.60 -9.10 -0.10
C LYS A 209 0.50 -10.48 0.56
N VAL A 210 1.64 -11.14 0.79
CA VAL A 210 1.73 -12.42 1.51
C VAL A 210 1.23 -12.25 2.94
N PHE A 211 1.66 -11.20 3.65
CA PHE A 211 1.12 -10.87 4.97
C PHE A 211 -0.41 -10.71 4.95
N LEU A 212 -0.95 -9.92 4.02
CA LEU A 212 -2.39 -9.71 3.90
C LEU A 212 -3.15 -11.00 3.61
N GLY A 213 -2.59 -11.91 2.79
CA GLY A 213 -3.17 -13.21 2.50
C GLY A 213 -3.18 -14.15 3.72
N HIS A 214 -2.10 -14.18 4.49
CA HIS A 214 -2.04 -14.93 5.74
C HIS A 214 -3.02 -14.40 6.78
N TRP A 215 -3.07 -13.08 6.97
CA TRP A 215 -4.02 -12.44 7.87
C TRP A 215 -5.47 -12.77 7.49
N TYR A 216 -5.83 -12.67 6.20
CA TYR A 216 -7.18 -13.00 5.72
C TYR A 216 -7.54 -14.46 5.96
N THR A 217 -6.62 -15.39 5.70
CA THR A 217 -6.83 -16.81 5.94
C THR A 217 -7.06 -17.10 7.43
N ARG A 218 -6.26 -16.48 8.31
CA ARG A 218 -6.44 -16.54 9.77
C ARG A 218 -7.81 -16.01 10.19
N TRP A 219 -8.20 -14.85 9.66
CA TRP A 219 -9.48 -14.20 9.96
C TRP A 219 -10.68 -15.05 9.53
N MET A 220 -10.61 -15.66 8.34
CA MET A 220 -11.65 -16.58 7.84
C MET A 220 -11.80 -17.82 8.72
N ARG A 221 -10.68 -18.42 9.16
CA ARG A 221 -10.71 -19.59 10.07
C ARG A 221 -11.33 -19.25 11.43
N GLY A 222 -11.05 -18.07 11.97
CA GLY A 222 -11.63 -17.61 13.24
C GLY A 222 -13.13 -17.33 13.20
N ARG A 223 -13.72 -17.13 11.99
CA ARG A 223 -15.16 -16.95 11.80
C ARG A 223 -15.92 -18.26 11.59
N ALA A 224 -15.25 -19.39 11.36
CA ALA A 224 -15.92 -20.67 11.21
C ALA A 224 -16.58 -21.02 12.56
N PRO A 225 -17.92 -21.01 12.64
CA PRO A 225 -18.61 -21.29 13.88
C PRO A 225 -18.50 -22.80 14.12
N GLY A 226 -17.62 -23.19 15.04
CA GLY A 226 -17.54 -24.54 15.64
C GLY A 226 -17.91 -25.69 14.71
N GLY A 227 -16.94 -26.24 13.99
CA GLY A 227 -17.20 -27.38 13.13
C GLY A 227 -15.93 -28.08 12.71
N TYR A 228 -15.51 -29.02 13.56
CA TYR A 228 -14.55 -30.08 13.27
C TYR A 228 -13.08 -29.61 13.18
N ASP A 229 -12.38 -29.70 14.32
CA ASP A 229 -10.95 -30.03 14.35
C ASP A 229 -10.76 -31.34 13.57
N SER A 230 -10.65 -31.24 12.25
CA SER A 230 -10.17 -32.34 11.42
C SER A 230 -8.65 -32.22 11.43
N ASP A 231 -8.08 -32.58 12.57
CA ASP A 231 -6.65 -32.85 12.81
C ASP A 231 -6.27 -34.14 12.06
N SER A 232 -6.63 -34.21 10.77
CA SER A 232 -6.21 -35.28 9.88
C SER A 232 -4.88 -34.84 9.32
N GLU A 233 -3.83 -35.10 10.09
CA GLU A 233 -2.46 -35.31 9.61
C GLU A 233 -2.52 -36.32 8.47
N ASN A 234 -2.80 -35.85 7.25
CA ASN A 234 -2.68 -36.67 6.07
C ASN A 234 -1.23 -36.59 5.60
N GLU A 235 -0.35 -37.21 6.40
CA GLU A 235 0.94 -37.71 5.94
C GLU A 235 0.67 -38.83 4.93
N HIS A 236 0.19 -38.48 3.74
CA HIS A 236 0.36 -39.35 2.60
C HIS A 236 1.79 -39.17 2.12
N GLU A 237 2.68 -39.98 2.69
CA GLU A 237 3.85 -40.48 1.97
C GLU A 237 3.37 -40.98 0.60
N ALA A 238 3.67 -40.21 -0.45
CA ALA A 238 3.51 -40.65 -1.81
C ALA A 238 4.65 -41.64 -2.11
N GLU A 239 4.50 -42.87 -1.62
CA GLU A 239 5.21 -44.02 -2.18
C GLU A 239 4.67 -44.31 -3.58
N ASP A 240 5.58 -44.26 -4.55
CA ASP A 240 5.78 -45.19 -5.65
C ASP A 240 4.53 -45.76 -6.37
N GLY A 241 4.41 -45.42 -7.66
CA GLY A 241 3.33 -45.91 -8.51
C GLY A 241 3.49 -45.59 -9.98
N SER A 242 4.50 -46.19 -10.61
CA SER A 242 4.41 -46.85 -11.93
C SER A 242 3.68 -46.11 -13.08
N GLY A 243 4.48 -45.57 -14.00
CA GLY A 243 4.38 -45.78 -15.45
C GLY A 243 3.03 -45.62 -16.15
N ASP A 244 2.91 -44.56 -16.95
CA ASP A 244 2.23 -44.68 -18.25
C ASP A 244 2.90 -43.73 -19.27
N GLU A 245 3.66 -44.33 -20.18
CA GLU A 245 4.20 -43.68 -21.38
C GLU A 245 3.04 -43.36 -22.31
N LEU A 246 2.57 -42.12 -22.31
CA LEU A 246 1.66 -41.65 -23.35
C LEU A 246 2.47 -41.23 -24.59
N GLU A 247 2.60 -42.19 -25.52
CA GLU A 247 2.94 -41.98 -26.92
C GLU A 247 2.13 -40.80 -27.50
N MET A 248 2.82 -39.70 -27.79
CA MET A 248 2.24 -38.62 -28.59
C MET A 248 2.27 -39.00 -30.08
N PRO A 249 1.12 -38.96 -30.79
CA PRO A 249 1.07 -39.27 -32.20
C PRO A 249 1.77 -38.18 -33.03
N MET A 250 2.71 -38.63 -33.86
CA MET A 250 3.33 -37.86 -34.95
C MET A 250 2.23 -37.14 -35.76
N GLN A 251 2.28 -35.81 -35.77
CA GLN A 251 1.54 -35.02 -36.76
C GLN A 251 2.47 -34.58 -37.88
N ASP A 252 1.98 -34.82 -39.09
CA ASP A 252 2.64 -34.67 -40.36
C ASP A 252 3.27 -33.30 -40.59
N ILE A 253 4.56 -33.38 -40.86
CA ILE A 253 5.40 -32.47 -41.62
C ILE A 253 4.75 -32.03 -42.94
N SER A 254 4.58 -30.72 -43.12
CA SER A 254 4.49 -30.12 -44.44
C SER A 254 5.50 -28.98 -44.57
N ALA A 255 6.28 -29.12 -45.63
CA ALA A 255 7.48 -28.39 -45.99
C ALA A 255 7.24 -26.91 -46.31
N ALA A 256 8.12 -26.05 -45.80
CA ALA A 256 8.61 -24.89 -46.53
C ALA A 256 10.02 -24.54 -46.02
N THR A 257 10.95 -24.64 -46.96
CA THR A 257 12.39 -24.46 -46.87
C THR A 257 12.82 -23.04 -46.55
N SER A 258 13.82 -22.86 -45.68
CA SER A 258 14.87 -21.84 -45.83
C SER A 258 16.09 -22.12 -44.93
N PRO A 259 17.29 -21.64 -45.31
CA PRO A 259 18.51 -22.45 -45.26
C PRO A 259 19.44 -22.17 -44.07
N THR A 260 20.03 -23.27 -43.61
CA THR A 260 21.35 -23.48 -42.98
C THR A 260 22.28 -22.25 -42.84
N VAL A 261 22.57 -21.90 -41.59
CA VAL A 261 23.92 -21.47 -41.19
C VAL A 261 24.35 -22.40 -40.07
N PHE A 262 25.43 -23.13 -40.35
CA PHE A 262 26.19 -23.98 -39.45
C PHE A 262 26.65 -23.20 -38.20
N ASP A 263 26.40 -23.74 -37.01
CA ASP A 263 27.20 -23.42 -35.82
C ASP A 263 27.65 -24.75 -35.18
N PRO A 264 28.92 -25.17 -35.37
CA PRO A 264 29.39 -26.51 -35.04
C PRO A 264 30.19 -26.57 -33.73
N ASP A 265 29.64 -26.07 -32.62
CA ASP A 265 30.36 -26.02 -31.33
C ASP A 265 29.57 -26.70 -30.19
N GLU A 266 28.67 -27.63 -30.53
CA GLU A 266 27.95 -28.50 -29.60
C GLU A 266 28.80 -29.74 -29.24
N MET A 267 29.77 -29.55 -28.34
CA MET A 267 30.42 -30.66 -27.64
C MET A 267 30.89 -30.22 -26.26
N TYR A 268 30.72 -31.14 -25.29
CA TYR A 268 31.31 -31.14 -23.95
C TYR A 268 30.70 -30.16 -22.94
N TYR A 269 29.76 -30.63 -22.12
CA TYR A 269 29.90 -30.77 -20.65
C TYR A 269 28.72 -31.59 -20.13
N ARG A 270 28.88 -32.92 -20.16
CA ARG A 270 28.05 -33.87 -19.41
C ARG A 270 29.03 -34.65 -18.54
N ALA A 271 29.16 -34.27 -17.28
CA ALA A 271 29.81 -35.08 -16.25
C ALA A 271 29.50 -34.50 -14.87
N ASP A 272 29.15 -35.45 -13.99
CA ASP A 272 29.29 -35.42 -12.54
C ASP A 272 28.10 -34.88 -11.73
N ASP A 273 27.08 -35.75 -11.69
CA ASP A 273 26.28 -36.01 -10.50
C ASP A 273 27.24 -36.41 -9.35
N GLU A 274 27.52 -35.47 -8.44
CA GLU A 274 28.11 -35.78 -7.13
C GLU A 274 27.02 -35.64 -6.06
N ASP A 275 26.69 -36.80 -5.48
CA ASP A 275 25.85 -37.00 -4.32
C ASP A 275 26.43 -36.30 -3.07
N GLU A 276 26.04 -35.05 -2.81
CA GLU A 276 26.24 -34.45 -1.48
C GLU A 276 25.08 -34.82 -0.55
N ASP A 277 25.31 -35.92 0.16
CA ASP A 277 24.67 -36.39 1.39
C ASP A 277 24.66 -35.29 2.47
N PHE A 278 23.70 -34.37 2.39
CA PHE A 278 23.40 -33.42 3.46
C PHE A 278 22.80 -34.15 4.65
N LYS A 279 23.68 -34.55 5.57
CA LYS A 279 23.39 -34.98 6.93
C LYS A 279 22.29 -34.12 7.57
N LYS A 280 21.12 -34.74 7.71
CA LYS A 280 19.99 -34.33 8.55
C LYS A 280 20.49 -34.11 9.99
N VAL A 281 20.80 -32.86 10.34
CA VAL A 281 21.14 -32.49 11.72
C VAL A 281 19.87 -32.61 12.56
N HIS A 282 19.90 -33.55 13.48
CA HIS A 282 18.90 -33.77 14.52
C HIS A 282 18.45 -32.45 15.17
N GLU A 283 17.19 -32.11 14.95
CA GLU A 283 16.49 -31.06 15.66
C GLU A 283 16.33 -31.46 17.14
N ALA A 284 16.90 -30.64 18.03
CA ALA A 284 16.74 -30.82 19.47
C ALA A 284 15.36 -30.31 19.92
N PRO A 285 14.61 -31.04 20.76
CA PRO A 285 13.31 -30.61 21.23
C PRO A 285 13.46 -29.40 22.16
N ARG A 286 13.21 -28.18 21.65
CA ARG A 286 13.10 -26.98 22.48
C ARG A 286 11.74 -26.94 23.17
N GLY A 287 11.61 -27.76 24.22
CA GLY A 287 10.55 -27.66 25.20
C GLY A 287 10.66 -26.35 25.98
N ARG A 288 9.85 -25.35 25.62
CA ARG A 288 9.72 -24.11 26.39
C ARG A 288 8.80 -24.38 27.58
N GLN A 289 9.39 -24.71 28.73
CA GLN A 289 8.66 -24.80 30.00
C GLN A 289 7.97 -23.46 30.31
N ARG A 290 6.63 -23.47 30.29
CA ARG A 290 5.81 -22.38 30.82
C ARG A 290 5.85 -22.44 32.35
N THR A 291 6.75 -21.69 32.97
CA THR A 291 6.62 -21.40 34.41
C THR A 291 5.50 -20.38 34.60
N THR A 292 4.39 -20.84 35.18
CA THR A 292 3.29 -19.98 35.65
C THR A 292 3.79 -19.07 36.76
N ARG A 293 4.07 -17.80 36.45
CA ARG A 293 4.32 -16.80 37.48
C ARG A 293 2.98 -16.33 38.05
N ARG A 294 2.77 -16.64 39.32
CA ARG A 294 1.57 -16.34 40.10
C ARG A 294 1.29 -14.84 40.16
N LEU A 295 0.00 -14.52 40.10
CA LEU A 295 -0.63 -13.27 40.50
C LEU A 295 -0.04 -12.75 41.82
N GLY A 296 0.51 -11.54 41.78
CA GLY A 296 0.70 -10.70 42.95
C GLY A 296 -0.25 -9.51 42.86
N HIS A 297 -1.33 -9.56 43.63
CA HIS A 297 -2.20 -8.43 43.90
C HIS A 297 -1.40 -7.37 44.67
N ALA A 298 -1.32 -6.15 44.14
CA ALA A 298 -0.98 -4.97 44.91
C ALA A 298 -2.23 -4.09 44.99
N THR A 299 -3.01 -4.31 46.04
CA THR A 299 -4.06 -3.41 46.53
C THR A 299 -3.43 -2.45 47.54
N SER A 300 -3.54 -1.14 47.30
CA SER A 300 -3.62 -0.03 48.27
C SER A 300 -3.21 1.27 47.55
N ASP A 301 -3.79 2.45 47.75
CA ASP A 301 -5.02 2.98 48.36
C ASP A 301 -5.02 4.50 47.99
N PRO A 302 -6.15 5.23 47.96
CA PRO A 302 -6.20 6.62 47.51
C PRO A 302 -5.93 7.60 48.67
N GLY A 303 -5.18 8.66 48.40
CA GLY A 303 -4.88 9.72 49.38
C GLY A 303 -4.97 11.11 48.76
N LEU A 304 -6.12 11.77 48.98
CA LEU A 304 -6.38 13.18 48.69
C LEU A 304 -5.63 14.12 49.66
N SER A 305 -5.02 15.19 49.15
CA SER A 305 -4.90 16.51 49.82
C SER A 305 -4.24 17.51 48.84
N SER A 306 -4.97 18.53 48.36
CA SER A 306 -5.06 19.88 48.97
C SER A 306 -3.70 20.59 49.01
N SER A 307 -3.41 21.48 48.05
CA SER A 307 -3.61 22.94 48.14
C SER A 307 -2.42 23.69 48.79
N CYS A 308 -2.21 24.92 48.30
CA CYS A 308 -1.37 26.00 48.85
C CYS A 308 0.08 26.07 48.33
N GLN A 309 0.34 26.93 47.34
CA GLN A 309 0.83 28.30 47.61
C GLN A 309 1.10 29.06 46.31
N GLN A 310 0.38 30.16 46.16
CA GLN A 310 0.76 31.31 45.33
C GLN A 310 1.99 31.99 45.96
N VAL A 311 3.00 32.32 45.15
CA VAL A 311 3.92 33.41 45.48
C VAL A 311 4.01 34.36 44.30
N LEU A 312 3.43 35.54 44.53
CA LEU A 312 3.58 36.77 43.76
C LEU A 312 5.06 37.14 43.58
N LYS A 313 5.45 37.52 42.37
CA LYS A 313 6.39 38.64 42.17
C LYS A 313 5.91 39.57 41.06
N ARG A 314 5.59 40.79 41.49
CA ARG A 314 5.19 41.96 40.69
C ARG A 314 6.42 42.69 40.11
N ALA A 315 6.19 43.29 38.93
CA ALA A 315 6.59 44.65 38.48
C ALA A 315 8.10 44.93 38.19
N PRO A 316 8.45 45.97 37.37
CA PRO A 316 7.63 47.13 37.00
C PRO A 316 7.58 47.56 35.52
N ARG A 317 6.54 48.37 35.27
CA ARG A 317 6.35 49.27 34.11
C ARG A 317 7.42 50.37 34.12
N GLY A 318 8.03 50.63 32.96
CA GLY A 318 8.73 51.87 32.66
C GLY A 318 7.94 52.69 31.65
N ARG A 319 7.59 53.93 32.03
CA ARG A 319 6.95 54.98 31.22
C ARG A 319 7.91 56.18 31.20
N SER A 320 7.82 56.97 30.12
CA SER A 320 8.45 58.28 29.83
C SER A 320 9.81 58.18 29.12
N LYS A 321 10.07 58.99 28.08
CA LYS A 321 9.51 60.30 27.72
C LYS A 321 8.91 60.33 26.32
#